data_AF-A0A848I345-F1
#
_entry.id   AF-A0A848I345-F1
#
_cell.length_a   1.000
_cell.length_b   1.000
_cell.length_c   1.000
_cell.angle_alpha   90.00
_cell.angle_beta   90.00
_cell.angle_gamma   90.00
#
_symmetry.space_group_name_H-M   'P 1'
#
loop_
_entity.id
_entity.type
_entity.pdbx_description
1 polymer ?
#
loop_
_entity_poly.entity_id
_entity_poly.type
_entity_poly.pdbx_seq_one_letter_code
_entity_poly.pdbx_strand_id
1 'polypeptide(L)' 'MAALAADAAGMIERLRTLVMERVEARRRGIVAAAGALGVEARVEGEVVRLSGPGLKRRWMGDLALREAGRGRR' A
#
# COMPACT_ATOMS: atom_id res chain seq x y z
N MET A 1 21.95 29.77 -11.35
CA MET A 1 22.15 28.56 -10.53
C MET A 1 21.12 28.44 -9.40
N ALA A 2 20.91 29.46 -8.56
CA ALA A 2 19.96 29.39 -7.43
C ALA A 2 18.49 29.13 -7.82
N ALA A 3 17.98 29.77 -8.87
CA ALA A 3 16.61 29.56 -9.35
C ALA A 3 16.36 28.11 -9.83
N LEU A 4 17.28 27.54 -10.61
CA LEU A 4 17.22 26.15 -11.07
C LEU A 4 17.19 25.15 -9.89
N ALA A 5 17.95 25.42 -8.82
CA ALA A 5 17.96 24.58 -7.63
C ALA A 5 16.64 24.66 -6.85
N ALA A 6 16.01 25.83 -6.78
CA ALA A 6 14.71 26.02 -6.15
C ALA A 6 13.59 25.29 -6.91
N ASP A 7 13.60 25.34 -8.25
CA ASP A 7 12.63 24.64 -9.09
C ASP A 7 12.76 23.11 -8.95
N ALA A 8 13.99 22.60 -8.90
CA ALA A 8 14.24 21.18 -8.67
C ALA A 8 13.74 20.71 -7.30
N ALA A 9 13.96 21.49 -6.25
CA ALA A 9 13.44 21.20 -4.91
C ALA A 9 11.90 21.18 -4.89
N GLY A 10 11.25 22.15 -5.55
CA GLY A 10 9.80 22.20 -5.67
C GLY A 10 9.20 21.05 -6.50
N MET A 11 9.95 20.52 -7.47
CA MET A 11 9.55 19.33 -8.22
C MET A 11 9.69 18.05 -7.39
N ILE A 12 10.79 17.90 -6.66
CA ILE A 12 11.04 16.75 -5.76
C ILE A 12 9.93 16.64 -4.73
N GLU A 13 9.53 17.75 -4.12
CA GLU A 13 8.52 17.69 -3.07
C GLU A 13 7.13 17.37 -3.62
N ARG A 14 6.78 17.88 -4.81
CA ARG A 14 5.57 17.46 -5.52
C ARG A 14 5.57 15.96 -5.83
N LEU A 15 6.69 15.42 -6.32
CA LEU A 15 6.81 13.99 -6.59
C LEU A 15 6.65 13.18 -5.30
N ARG A 16 7.26 13.63 -4.20
CA ARG A 16 7.15 12.99 -2.89
C ARG A 16 5.69 12.92 -2.44
N THR A 17 4.95 14.02 -2.53
CA THR A 17 3.52 14.04 -2.20
C THR A 17 2.74 13.01 -3.02
N LEU A 18 2.91 12.99 -4.35
CA LEU A 18 2.21 12.06 -5.23
C LEU A 18 2.55 10.59 -4.94
N VAL A 19 3.82 10.30 -4.63
CA VAL A 19 4.27 8.96 -4.23
C VAL A 19 3.62 8.56 -2.91
N MET A 20 3.62 9.44 -1.90
CA MET A 20 3.00 9.15 -0.61
C MET A 20 1.50 8.89 -0.75
N GLU A 21 0.78 9.71 -1.52
CA GLU A 21 -0.64 9.50 -1.81
C GLU A 21 -0.89 8.16 -2.50
N ARG A 22 -0.05 7.79 -3.47
CA ARG A 22 -0.14 6.50 -4.17
C ARG A 22 0.11 5.33 -3.23
N VAL A 23 1.11 5.42 -2.34
CA VAL A 23 1.40 4.37 -1.36
C VAL A 23 0.23 4.23 -0.38
N GLU A 24 -0.32 5.33 0.10
CA GLU A 24 -1.51 5.34 0.96
C GLU A 24 -2.73 4.72 0.29
N ALA A 25 -3.01 5.08 -0.96
CA ALA A 25 -4.07 4.47 -1.75
C ALA A 25 -3.85 2.95 -1.90
N ARG A 26 -2.60 2.52 -2.11
CA ARG A 26 -2.25 1.11 -2.20
C ARG A 26 -2.47 0.37 -0.89
N ARG A 27 -2.09 0.95 0.26
CA ARG A 27 -2.34 0.36 1.59
C ARG A 27 -3.84 0.16 1.83
N ARG A 28 -4.65 1.17 1.52
CA ARG A 28 -6.13 1.06 1.58
C ARG A 28 -6.67 -0.04 0.67
N GLY A 29 -6.14 -0.14 -0.55
CA GLY A 29 -6.50 -1.21 -1.50
C GLY A 29 -6.18 -2.62 -0.98
N ILE A 30 -5.03 -2.81 -0.31
CA ILE A 30 -4.68 -4.09 0.32
C ILE A 30 -5.67 -4.43 1.42
N VAL A 31 -6.00 -3.47 2.30
CA VAL A 31 -6.98 -3.66 3.37
C VAL A 31 -8.33 -4.08 2.81
N ALA A 32 -8.82 -3.38 1.79
CA ALA A 32 -10.09 -3.72 1.14
C ALA A 32 -10.08 -5.11 0.51
N ALA A 33 -8.99 -5.48 -0.21
CA ALA A 33 -8.87 -6.79 -0.84
C ALA A 33 -8.81 -7.93 0.20
N ALA A 34 -8.06 -7.75 1.29
CA ALA A 34 -8.04 -8.71 2.40
C ALA A 34 -9.40 -8.84 3.06
N GLY A 35 -10.10 -7.71 3.28
CA GLY A 35 -11.45 -7.68 3.83
C GLY A 35 -12.47 -8.40 2.95
N ALA A 36 -12.39 -8.26 1.63
CA ALA A 36 -13.24 -8.98 0.68
C ALA A 36 -13.03 -10.50 0.73
N LEU A 37 -11.85 -10.95 1.13
CA LEU A 37 -11.55 -12.36 1.38
C LEU A 37 -11.94 -12.78 2.81
N GLY A 38 -12.48 -11.89 3.64
CA GLY A 38 -12.79 -12.19 5.05
C GLY A 38 -11.54 -12.35 5.92
N VAL A 39 -10.47 -11.61 5.62
CA VAL A 39 -9.29 -11.45 6.48
C VAL A 39 -9.33 -10.06 7.09
N GLU A 40 -9.18 -9.97 8.40
CA GLU A 40 -9.04 -8.66 9.05
C GLU A 40 -7.71 -8.02 8.66
N ALA A 41 -7.78 -6.74 8.28
CA ALA A 41 -6.61 -5.98 7.86
C ALA A 41 -6.70 -4.54 8.35
N ARG A 42 -5.59 -3.99 8.82
CA ARG A 42 -5.49 -2.58 9.22
C ARG A 42 -4.13 -1.99 8.84
N VAL A 43 -4.11 -0.69 8.58
CA VAL A 43 -2.85 0.05 8.37
C VAL A 43 -2.24 0.37 9.74
N GLU A 44 -0.99 -0.01 9.95
CA GLU A 44 -0.18 0.33 11.11
C GLU A 44 1.06 1.10 10.63
N GLY A 45 0.99 2.43 10.65
CA GLY A 45 2.03 3.28 10.09
C GLY A 45 2.25 2.96 8.61
N GLU A 46 3.42 2.43 8.27
CA GLU A 46 3.79 2.14 6.88
C GLU A 46 3.43 0.73 6.40
N VAL A 47 2.95 -0.14 7.29
CA VAL A 47 2.65 -1.55 6.99
C VAL A 47 1.15 -1.83 7.06
N VAL A 48 0.71 -2.88 6.36
CA VAL A 48 -0.64 -3.44 6.52
C VAL A 48 -0.53 -4.70 7.37
N ARG A 49 -1.13 -4.67 8.56
CA ARG A 49 -1.21 -5.82 9.45
C ARG A 49 -2.45 -6.64 9.11
N LEU A 50 -2.24 -7.93 8.89
CA LEU A 50 -3.31 -8.91 8.73
C LEU A 50 -3.49 -9.70 10.03
N SER A 51 -4.73 -10.03 10.38
CA SER A 51 -5.08 -10.87 11.53
C SER A 51 -6.22 -11.81 11.20
N GLY A 52 -6.35 -12.88 12.00
CA GLY A 52 -7.49 -13.77 11.95
C GLY A 52 -7.13 -15.26 12.13
N PRO A 53 -8.14 -16.11 12.39
CA PRO A 53 -7.94 -17.54 12.58
C PRO A 53 -7.36 -18.22 11.34
N GLY A 54 -6.36 -19.08 11.54
CA GLY A 54 -5.77 -19.87 10.45
C GLY A 54 -5.06 -19.04 9.38
N LEU A 55 -4.69 -17.79 9.67
CA LEU A 55 -4.07 -16.88 8.70
C LEU A 55 -2.87 -17.50 7.98
N LYS A 56 -2.00 -18.22 8.69
CA LYS A 56 -0.84 -18.91 8.07
C LYS A 56 -1.28 -19.91 6.99
N ARG A 57 -2.29 -20.73 7.26
CA ARG A 57 -2.83 -21.70 6.29
C ARG A 57 -3.43 -20.99 5.09
N ARG A 58 -4.23 -19.94 5.35
CA ARG A 58 -4.86 -19.13 4.30
C ARG A 58 -3.82 -18.44 3.43
N TRP A 59 -2.82 -17.81 4.03
CA TRP A 59 -1.70 -17.18 3.32
C TRP A 59 -0.99 -18.14 2.38
N MET A 60 -0.74 -19.37 2.82
CA MET A 60 -0.13 -20.39 1.97
C MET A 60 -1.06 -20.88 0.85
N GLY A 61 -2.35 -21.06 1.14
CA GLY A 61 -3.32 -21.66 0.23
C GLY A 61 -4.07 -20.70 -0.71
N ASP A 62 -4.08 -19.40 -0.40
CA ASP A 62 -4.83 -18.37 -1.12
C ASP A 62 -3.87 -17.43 -1.85
N LEU A 63 -3.77 -17.59 -3.17
CA LEU A 63 -2.94 -16.73 -4.01
C LEU A 63 -3.48 -15.29 -4.06
N ALA A 64 -4.81 -15.12 -4.07
CA ALA A 64 -5.44 -13.80 -4.14
C ALA A 64 -5.09 -12.97 -2.91
N LEU A 65 -5.00 -13.60 -1.73
CA LEU A 65 -4.54 -12.93 -0.51
C LEU A 65 -3.08 -12.45 -0.60
N ARG A 66 -2.19 -13.24 -1.20
CA ARG A 66 -0.76 -12.88 -1.39
C ARG A 66 -0.55 -11.82 -2.46
N GLU A 67 -1.45 -11.76 -3.43
CA GLU A 67 -1.44 -10.78 -4.52
C GLU A 67 -2.29 -9.55 -4.23
N ALA A 68 -2.92 -9.48 -3.06
CA ALA A 68 -3.68 -8.32 -2.60
C ALA A 68 -2.83 -7.04 -2.77
N GLY A 69 -3.39 -6.07 -3.49
CA GLY A 69 -2.73 -4.80 -3.78
C GLY A 69 -1.51 -4.86 -4.70
N ARG A 70 -1.21 -5.98 -5.37
CA ARG A 70 -0.20 -6.01 -6.45
C ARG A 70 -0.68 -5.36 -7.75
N GLY A 71 -1.98 -5.11 -7.88
CA GLY A 71 -2.60 -4.51 -9.06
C GLY A 71 -2.56 -5.47 -10.24
N ARG A 72 -3.70 -6.06 -10.62
CA ARG A 72 -3.88 -6.29 -12.04
C ARG A 72 -4.13 -4.90 -12.65
N ARG A 73 -3.34 -4.59 -13.68
CA ARG A 73 -3.28 -3.30 -14.38
C ARG A 73 -4.66 -2.69 -14.60
#